data_AF-A0A061AQM1-F1
#
_entry.id   AF-A0A061AQM1-F1
#
_cell.length_a   1.000
_cell.length_b   1.000
_cell.length_c   1.000
_cell.angle_alpha   90.00
_cell.angle_beta   90.00
_cell.angle_gamma   90.00
#
_symmetry.space_group_name_H-M   'P 1'
#
loop_
_entity.id
_entity.type
_entity.pdbx_description
1 polymer ?
#
loop_
_entity_poly.entity_id
_entity_poly.type
_entity_poly.pdbx_seq_one_letter_code
_entity_poly.pdbx_strand_id
1 'polypeptide(L)'
;MNADGTQELFDVARRGDAAELATALDGGASPDATNENGDTLVMLAAYHGHAEAVKLLLQRGADPNRLNNRQQSPLSGAVYKQDEAVIEALLAGGANPHIGAPTAWQAAKLFRLEKWEQRFLEAR
;
A
#
# COMPACT_ATOMS: atom_id res chain seq x y z
N MET A 1 2.84 22.42 15.54
CA MET A 1 1.69 21.51 15.56
C MET A 1 1.85 20.50 14.43
N ASN A 2 2.33 19.27 14.57
CA ASN A 2 3.21 18.54 15.49
C ASN A 2 3.83 17.48 14.55
N ALA A 3 5.04 17.73 14.04
CA ALA A 3 5.67 16.84 13.07
C ALA A 3 5.95 15.44 13.65
N ASP A 4 6.09 15.35 14.98
CA ASP A 4 6.51 14.13 15.67
C ASP A 4 5.44 13.01 15.62
N GLY A 5 4.17 13.30 15.88
CA GLY A 5 3.11 12.27 15.91
C GLY A 5 2.72 11.75 14.52
N THR A 6 2.87 12.57 13.48
CA THR A 6 2.68 12.13 12.10
C THR A 6 3.86 11.31 11.61
N GLN A 7 5.09 11.71 11.91
CA GLN A 7 6.29 10.99 11.48
C GLN A 7 6.38 9.60 12.13
N GLU A 8 6.09 9.51 13.42
CA GLU A 8 6.10 8.25 14.18
C GLU A 8 5.18 7.21 13.53
N LEU A 9 3.95 7.59 13.16
CA LEU A 9 3.00 6.67 12.52
C LEU A 9 3.51 6.10 11.18
N PHE A 10 4.24 6.90 10.39
CA PHE A 10 4.87 6.41 9.16
C PHE A 10 6.01 5.42 9.45
N ASP A 11 6.77 5.62 10.52
CA ASP A 11 7.82 4.68 10.93
C ASP A 11 7.24 3.37 11.45
N VAL A 12 6.10 3.41 12.15
CA VAL A 12 5.33 2.22 12.52
C VAL A 12 4.90 1.44 11.27
N ALA A 13 4.35 2.12 10.25
CA ALA A 13 3.97 1.50 8.98
C ALA A 13 5.16 0.88 8.24
N ARG A 14 6.32 1.53 8.24
CA ARG A 14 7.56 1.00 7.64
C ARG A 14 8.08 -0.26 8.33
N ARG A 15 7.89 -0.36 9.65
CA ARG A 15 8.24 -1.56 10.43
C ARG A 15 7.19 -2.67 10.33
N GLY A 16 5.99 -2.34 9.87
CA GLY A 16 4.87 -3.28 9.78
C GLY A 16 4.25 -3.63 11.13
N ASP A 17 4.41 -2.79 12.14
CA ASP A 17 3.89 -3.06 13.48
C ASP A 17 2.37 -2.83 13.52
N ALA A 18 1.62 -3.89 13.21
CA ALA A 18 0.18 -3.85 13.13
C ALA A 18 -0.49 -3.50 14.48
N ALA A 19 0.14 -3.83 15.61
CA ALA A 19 -0.44 -3.54 16.93
C ALA A 19 -0.36 -2.04 17.26
N GLU A 20 0.78 -1.42 16.99
CA GLU A 20 0.95 0.02 17.14
C GLU A 20 0.10 0.80 16.11
N LEU A 21 0.01 0.32 14.86
CA LEU A 21 -0.90 0.89 13.87
C LEU A 21 -2.36 0.83 14.34
N ALA A 22 -2.80 -0.31 14.84
CA ALA A 22 -4.17 -0.47 15.35
C ALA A 22 -4.45 0.55 16.47
N THR A 23 -3.52 0.66 17.43
CA THR A 23 -3.63 1.60 18.55
C THR A 23 -3.72 3.05 18.08
N ALA A 24 -2.88 3.45 17.13
CA ALA A 24 -2.91 4.81 16.59
C ALA A 24 -4.21 5.12 15.84
N LEU A 25 -4.70 4.17 15.04
CA LEU A 25 -5.97 4.31 14.29
C LEU A 25 -7.17 4.34 15.25
N ASP A 26 -7.16 3.52 16.30
CA ASP A 26 -8.18 3.54 17.36
C ASP A 26 -8.13 4.86 18.16
N GLY A 27 -6.96 5.50 18.24
CA GLY A 27 -6.75 6.85 18.78
C GLY A 27 -7.17 7.99 17.84
N GLY A 28 -7.73 7.69 16.67
CA GLY A 28 -8.24 8.67 15.71
C GLY A 28 -7.23 9.13 14.65
N ALA A 29 -6.08 8.46 14.53
CA ALA A 29 -5.21 8.68 13.38
C ALA A 29 -5.92 8.32 12.07
N SER A 30 -5.66 9.09 11.02
CA SER A 30 -6.24 8.81 9.71
C SER A 30 -5.52 7.62 9.05
N PRO A 31 -6.23 6.59 8.57
CA PRO A 31 -5.64 5.50 7.80
C PRO A 31 -5.05 5.95 6.45
N ASP A 32 -5.53 7.10 5.93
CA ASP A 32 -5.07 7.73 4.69
C ASP A 32 -4.05 8.86 4.91
N ALA A 33 -3.46 8.94 6.11
CA ALA A 33 -2.38 9.89 6.38
C ALA A 33 -1.25 9.75 5.34
N THR A 34 -0.71 10.88 4.89
CA THR A 34 0.37 10.94 3.90
C THR A 34 1.58 11.69 4.45
N ASN A 35 2.78 11.20 4.14
CA ASN A 35 4.03 11.91 4.45
C ASN A 35 4.32 13.02 3.41
N GLU A 36 5.48 13.67 3.52
CA GLU A 36 5.90 14.74 2.60
C GLU A 36 6.04 14.30 1.13
N ASN A 37 6.27 13.01 0.89
CA ASN A 37 6.32 12.42 -0.46
C ASN A 37 4.94 12.02 -0.99
N GLY A 38 3.88 12.22 -0.21
CA GLY A 38 2.54 11.74 -0.51
C GLY A 38 2.36 10.23 -0.30
N ASP A 39 3.33 9.54 0.32
CA ASP A 39 3.18 8.11 0.60
C ASP A 39 2.15 7.90 1.71
N THR A 40 1.17 7.03 1.47
CA THR A 40 0.24 6.59 2.52
C THR A 40 0.85 5.52 3.42
N LEU A 41 0.23 5.27 4.56
CA LEU A 41 0.61 4.15 5.43
C LEU A 41 0.60 2.81 4.68
N VAL A 42 -0.39 2.59 3.81
CA VAL A 42 -0.52 1.38 3.00
C VAL A 42 0.66 1.25 2.04
N MET A 43 1.11 2.33 1.41
CA MET A 43 2.27 2.30 0.51
C MET A 43 3.55 1.89 1.24
N LEU A 44 3.79 2.45 2.43
CA LEU A 44 4.97 2.13 3.22
C LEU A 44 4.94 0.66 3.65
N ALA A 45 3.84 0.21 4.26
CA ALA A 45 3.68 -1.18 4.66
C ALA A 45 3.82 -2.15 3.48
N ALA A 46 3.23 -1.82 2.32
CA ALA A 46 3.32 -2.64 1.12
C ALA A 46 4.73 -2.70 0.54
N TYR A 47 5.42 -1.56 0.44
CA TYR A 47 6.78 -1.50 -0.09
C TYR A 47 7.80 -2.27 0.77
N HIS A 48 7.54 -2.37 2.07
CA HIS A 48 8.36 -3.10 3.03
C HIS A 48 7.91 -4.55 3.27
N GLY A 49 6.87 -5.05 2.58
CA GLY A 49 6.46 -6.46 2.63
C GLY A 49 5.55 -6.84 3.80
N HIS A 50 4.89 -5.87 4.44
CA HIS A 50 4.12 -6.08 5.66
C HIS A 50 2.63 -6.35 5.36
N ALA A 51 2.33 -7.54 4.84
CA ALA A 51 0.97 -7.91 4.42
C ALA A 51 -0.09 -7.77 5.54
N GLU A 52 0.23 -8.12 6.79
CA GLU A 52 -0.72 -7.97 7.91
C GLU A 52 -1.01 -6.50 8.24
N ALA A 53 0.00 -5.62 8.19
CA ALA A 53 -0.19 -4.19 8.35
C ALA A 53 -1.03 -3.60 7.20
N VAL A 54 -0.80 -4.06 5.97
CA VAL A 54 -1.62 -3.69 4.80
C VAL A 54 -3.08 -4.10 5.01
N LYS A 55 -3.33 -5.36 5.38
CA LYS A 55 -4.70 -5.85 5.66
C LYS A 55 -5.39 -5.02 6.74
N LEU A 56 -4.70 -4.75 7.85
CA LEU A 56 -5.23 -3.93 8.93
C LEU A 56 -5.62 -2.54 8.42
N LEU A 57 -4.71 -1.83 7.73
CA LEU A 57 -4.98 -0.49 7.22
C LEU A 57 -6.19 -0.45 6.29
N LEU A 58 -6.32 -1.44 5.39
CA LEU A 58 -7.47 -1.58 4.51
C LEU A 58 -8.76 -1.87 5.27
N GLN A 59 -8.72 -2.73 6.29
CA GLN A 59 -9.86 -2.99 7.19
C GLN A 59 -10.30 -1.74 7.97
N ARG A 60 -9.36 -0.83 8.25
CA ARG A 60 -9.65 0.47 8.87
C ARG A 60 -10.07 1.56 7.86
N GLY A 61 -10.25 1.20 6.60
CA GLY A 61 -10.78 2.08 5.57
C GLY A 61 -9.73 2.90 4.80
N ALA A 62 -8.45 2.53 4.86
CA ALA A 62 -7.44 3.13 3.98
C ALA A 62 -7.80 2.90 2.51
N ASP A 63 -7.63 3.93 1.68
CA ASP A 63 -7.81 3.84 0.23
C ASP A 63 -6.58 3.18 -0.43
N PRO A 64 -6.70 1.96 -0.99
CA PRO A 64 -5.60 1.29 -1.67
C PRO A 64 -5.20 1.95 -3.00
N ASN A 65 -5.99 2.92 -3.50
CA ASN A 65 -5.83 3.51 -4.82
C ASN A 65 -5.23 4.92 -4.81
N ARG A 66 -4.91 5.46 -3.63
CA ARG A 66 -4.17 6.72 -3.55
C ARG A 66 -2.82 6.60 -4.28
N LEU A 67 -2.41 7.70 -4.91
CA LEU A 67 -1.12 7.83 -5.57
C LEU A 67 -0.25 8.82 -4.80
N ASN A 68 1.03 8.50 -4.63
CA ASN A 68 1.99 9.44 -4.05
C ASN A 68 2.39 10.53 -5.06
N ASN A 69 3.28 11.44 -4.64
CA ASN A 69 3.75 12.54 -5.50
C ASN A 69 4.50 12.04 -6.76
N ARG A 70 4.95 10.78 -6.75
CA ARG A 70 5.60 10.10 -7.89
C ARG A 70 4.62 9.30 -8.76
N GLN A 71 3.31 9.45 -8.54
CA GLN A 71 2.25 8.71 -9.22
C GLN A 71 2.31 7.19 -8.98
N GLN A 72 2.87 6.73 -7.86
CA GLN A 72 2.95 5.31 -7.55
C GLN A 72 1.76 4.89 -6.68
N SER A 73 1.15 3.74 -6.99
CA SER A 73 0.16 3.09 -6.15
C SER A 73 0.82 2.08 -5.20
N PRO A 74 0.20 1.72 -4.05
CA PRO A 74 0.69 0.64 -3.20
C PRO A 74 0.91 -0.67 -3.98
N LEU A 75 -0.02 -0.99 -4.89
CA LEU A 75 0.02 -2.23 -5.67
C LEU A 75 1.20 -2.24 -6.66
N SER A 76 1.52 -1.11 -7.29
CA SER A 76 2.71 -1.02 -8.14
C SER A 76 3.99 -1.33 -7.35
N GLY A 77 4.12 -0.80 -6.14
CA GLY A 77 5.26 -1.07 -5.25
C GLY A 77 5.38 -2.53 -4.86
N ALA A 78 4.27 -3.18 -4.51
CA ALA A 78 4.24 -4.60 -4.16
C ALA A 78 4.65 -5.50 -5.34
N VAL A 79 4.20 -5.18 -6.57
CA VAL A 79 4.60 -5.89 -7.79
C VAL A 79 6.09 -5.72 -8.09
N TYR A 80 6.64 -4.51 -7.91
CA TYR A 80 8.07 -4.27 -8.04
C TYR A 80 8.92 -5.12 -7.08
N LYS A 81 8.41 -5.37 -5.88
CA LYS A 81 9.04 -6.25 -4.88
C LYS A 81 8.75 -7.72 -5.10
N GLN A 82 7.80 -8.04 -5.97
CA GLN A 82 7.29 -9.40 -6.22
C GLN A 82 6.77 -10.07 -4.92
N ASP A 83 6.24 -9.27 -4.00
CA ASP A 83 5.70 -9.78 -2.75
C ASP A 83 4.24 -10.22 -2.95
N GLU A 84 4.07 -11.52 -3.21
CA GLU A 84 2.74 -12.09 -3.49
C GLU A 84 1.75 -11.90 -2.34
N ALA A 85 2.20 -11.95 -1.08
CA ALA A 85 1.31 -11.81 0.06
C ALA A 85 0.73 -10.39 0.14
N VAL A 86 1.56 -9.39 -0.14
CA VAL A 86 1.12 -7.99 -0.22
C VAL A 86 0.25 -7.75 -1.45
N ILE A 87 0.62 -8.30 -2.61
CA ILE A 87 -0.18 -8.17 -3.84
C ILE A 87 -1.60 -8.72 -3.61
N GLU A 88 -1.72 -9.93 -3.05
CA GLU A 88 -3.03 -10.51 -2.72
C GLU A 88 -3.80 -9.65 -1.72
N ALA A 89 -3.14 -9.15 -0.66
CA ALA A 89 -3.79 -8.30 0.34
C ALA A 89 -4.36 -7.01 -0.27
N LEU A 90 -3.60 -6.34 -1.14
CA LEU A 90 -4.03 -5.13 -1.82
C LEU A 90 -5.17 -5.40 -2.81
N LEU A 91 -5.10 -6.47 -3.60
CA LEU A 91 -6.17 -6.85 -4.51
C LEU A 91 -7.46 -7.20 -3.76
N ALA A 92 -7.36 -7.94 -2.65
CA ALA A 92 -8.51 -8.23 -1.79
C ALA A 92 -9.12 -6.96 -1.18
N GLY A 93 -8.31 -5.92 -0.97
CA GLY A 93 -8.76 -4.59 -0.55
C GLY A 93 -9.32 -3.71 -1.66
N GLY A 94 -9.37 -4.16 -2.91
CA GLY A 94 -9.89 -3.37 -4.04
C GLY A 94 -8.85 -2.46 -4.71
N ALA A 95 -7.57 -2.79 -4.61
CA ALA A 95 -6.53 -2.09 -5.36
C ALA A 95 -6.69 -2.28 -6.87
N ASN A 96 -6.65 -1.18 -7.61
CA ASN A 96 -6.73 -1.16 -9.07
C ASN A 96 -5.33 -1.36 -9.68
N PRO A 97 -5.11 -2.39 -10.51
CA PRO A 97 -3.80 -2.66 -11.12
C PRO A 97 -3.45 -1.72 -12.28
N HIS A 98 -4.39 -0.90 -12.76
CA HIS A 98 -4.26 -0.06 -13.96
C HIS A 98 -4.07 1.42 -13.67
N ILE A 99 -3.77 1.79 -12.42
CA ILE A 99 -3.49 3.18 -12.01
C ILE A 99 -2.03 3.38 -11.60
N GLY A 100 -1.58 4.63 -11.71
CA GLY A 100 -0.21 5.03 -11.39
C GLY A 100 0.77 4.92 -12.57
N ALA A 101 2.02 5.33 -12.33
CA ALA A 101 3.09 5.40 -13.31
C ALA A 101 4.42 4.83 -12.75
N PRO A 102 4.85 3.63 -13.21
CA PRO A 102 4.09 2.70 -14.01
C PRO A 102 2.97 2.02 -13.19
N THR A 103 1.94 1.57 -13.89
CA THR A 103 0.86 0.76 -13.30
C THR A 103 1.39 -0.59 -12.83
N ALA A 104 0.69 -1.23 -11.89
CA ALA A 104 1.03 -2.57 -11.44
C ALA A 104 1.00 -3.59 -12.59
N TRP A 105 0.06 -3.44 -13.52
CA TRP A 105 0.00 -4.26 -14.73
C TRP A 105 1.20 -4.08 -15.66
N GLN A 106 1.62 -2.84 -15.92
CA GLN A 106 2.85 -2.57 -16.69
C GLN A 106 4.08 -3.15 -16.00
N ALA A 107 4.17 -3.05 -14.66
CA ALA A 107 5.26 -3.62 -13.89
C ALA A 107 5.27 -5.15 -13.97
N ALA A 108 4.11 -5.82 -13.80
CA ALA A 108 4.00 -7.28 -13.92
C ALA A 108 4.47 -7.76 -15.30
N LYS A 109 4.06 -7.06 -16.36
CA LYS A 109 4.50 -7.33 -17.74
C LYS A 109 6.00 -7.16 -17.95
N LEU A 110 6.59 -6.11 -17.38
CA LEU A 110 8.03 -5.86 -17.45
C LEU A 110 8.83 -7.00 -16.81
N PHE A 111 8.35 -7.51 -15.68
CA PHE A 111 8.97 -8.60 -14.93
C PHE A 111 8.54 -10.00 -15.40
N ARG A 112 7.68 -10.10 -16.42
CA ARG A 112 7.12 -11.36 -16.95
C ARG A 112 6.42 -12.20 -15.88
N LEU A 113 5.63 -11.54 -15.03
CA LEU A 113 4.86 -12.19 -13.97
C LEU A 113 3.50 -12.64 -14.53
N GLU A 114 3.51 -13.72 -15.31
CA GLU A 114 2.34 -14.20 -16.08
C GLU A 114 1.08 -14.39 -15.21
N LYS A 115 1.24 -14.92 -13.99
CA LYS A 115 0.16 -15.06 -13.00
C LYS A 115 -0.57 -13.74 -12.76
N TRP A 116 0.19 -12.66 -12.54
CA TRP A 116 -0.36 -11.35 -12.20
C TRP A 116 -0.85 -10.60 -13.43
N GLU A 117 -0.18 -10.76 -14.58
CA GLU A 117 -0.66 -10.21 -15.85
C GLU A 117 -2.08 -10.68 -16.17
N GLN A 118 -2.35 -11.98 -16.05
CA GLN A 118 -3.68 -12.55 -16.29
C GLN A 118 -4.70 -12.03 -15.27
N ARG A 119 -4.37 -12.10 -13.98
CA ARG A 119 -5.29 -11.69 -12.92
C ARG A 119 -5.67 -10.21 -13.00
N PHE A 120 -4.74 -9.34 -13.38
CA PHE A 120 -5.02 -7.92 -13.52
C PHE A 120 -5.90 -7.59 -14.73
N LEU A 121 -5.96 -8.45 -15.76
CA LEU A 121 -6.90 -8.27 -16.88
C LEU A 121 -8.35 -8.52 -16.46
N GLU A 122 -8.57 -9.39 -15.47
CA GLU A 122 -9.88 -9.77 -14.95
C GLU A 122 -10.43 -8.73 -13.95
N ALA A 123 -9.56 -7.93 -13.34
CA ALA A 123 -9.93 -6.81 -12.47
C ALA A 123 -10.32 -5.59 -13.33
N ARG A 124 -11.61 -5.47 -13.68
CA ARG A 124 -12.20 -4.32 -14.41
C ARG A 124 -13.26 -3.60 -13.58
#